data_AF-A0A838EY65-F1
#
_entry.id   AF-A0A838EY65-F1
#
_cell.length_a   1.000
_cell.length_b   1.000
_cell.length_c   1.000
_cell.angle_alpha   90.00
_cell.angle_beta   90.00
_cell.angle_gamma   90.00
#
_symmetry.space_group_name_H-M   'P 1'
#
loop_
_entity.id
_entity.type
_entity.pdbx_description
1 polymer ?
#
loop_
_entity_poly.entity_id
_entity_poly.type
_entity_poly.pdbx_seq_one_letter_code
_entity_poly.pdbx_strand_id
1 'polypeptide(L)'
;RNPGWSAHKGGLNAGDEVVFMNGLRFLKEEVEKLNTMVMLDQPYEFIITRLGKLERIEMTPIKTPRCLKEIAIIDRALAEKSFKF
;
A
#
# COMPACT_ATOMS: atom_id res chain seq x y z
N ARG A 1 -3.40 10.45 -2.58
CA ARG A 1 -2.25 9.68 -3.14
C ARG A 1 -0.97 10.39 -2.70
N ASN A 2 0.01 9.67 -2.16
CA ASN A 2 1.22 10.30 -1.61
C ASN A 2 2.40 10.10 -2.59
N PRO A 3 2.87 11.14 -3.29
CA PRO A 3 3.79 11.01 -4.44
C PRO A 3 5.19 10.49 -4.06
N GLY A 4 5.54 10.54 -2.78
CA GLY A 4 6.81 9.99 -2.28
C GLY A 4 6.85 8.47 -2.14
N TRP A 5 5.71 7.78 -2.21
CA TRP A 5 5.63 6.34 -1.93
C TRP A 5 6.10 5.51 -3.13
N SER A 6 6.81 4.41 -2.86
CA SER A 6 7.32 3.48 -3.88
C SER A 6 6.21 2.95 -4.78
N ALA A 7 5.04 2.61 -4.22
CA ALA A 7 3.90 2.13 -5.00
C ALA A 7 3.40 3.16 -6.03
N HIS A 8 3.34 4.43 -5.65
CA HIS A 8 2.95 5.49 -6.56
C HIS A 8 4.00 5.71 -7.66
N LYS A 9 5.29 5.70 -7.29
CA LYS A 9 6.40 5.86 -8.25
C LYS A 9 6.50 4.67 -9.21
N GLY A 10 6.23 3.45 -8.72
CA GLY A 10 6.14 2.22 -9.50
C GLY A 10 4.87 2.12 -10.34
N GLY A 11 4.00 3.14 -10.33
CA GLY A 11 2.83 3.20 -11.21
C GLY A 11 1.65 2.37 -10.74
N LEU A 12 1.63 1.90 -9.49
CA LEU A 12 0.47 1.20 -8.91
C LEU A 12 -0.65 2.21 -8.59
N ASN A 13 -1.85 1.93 -9.08
CA ASN A 13 -3.03 2.74 -8.91
C ASN A 13 -4.06 2.04 -8.01
N ALA A 14 -4.93 2.85 -7.40
CA ALA A 14 -6.10 2.30 -6.71
C ALA A 14 -7.03 1.62 -7.71
N GLY A 15 -7.50 0.42 -7.38
CA GLY A 15 -8.31 -0.42 -8.25
C GLY A 15 -7.52 -1.39 -9.12
N ASP A 16 -6.19 -1.29 -9.16
CA ASP A 16 -5.36 -2.36 -9.71
C ASP A 16 -5.37 -3.56 -8.77
N GLU A 17 -5.36 -4.76 -9.35
CA GLU A 17 -5.17 -6.00 -8.60
C GLU A 17 -3.79 -6.59 -8.92
N VAL A 18 -3.07 -6.99 -7.88
CA VAL A 18 -1.76 -7.63 -8.02
C VAL A 18 -1.97 -9.13 -8.16
N VAL A 19 -1.53 -9.71 -9.28
CA VAL A 19 -1.72 -11.13 -9.60
C VAL A 19 -0.45 -11.95 -9.39
N PHE A 20 0.71 -11.36 -9.69
CA PHE A 20 2.01 -11.99 -9.48
C PHE A 20 3.02 -11.02 -8.87
N MET A 21 3.94 -11.57 -8.09
CA MET A 21 5.13 -10.90 -7.57
C MET A 21 6.35 -11.82 -7.78
N ASN A 22 7.38 -11.34 -8.47
CA ASN A 22 8.60 -12.11 -8.81
C ASN A 22 8.31 -13.49 -9.42
N GLY A 23 7.34 -13.56 -10.34
CA GLY A 23 6.98 -14.81 -11.04
C GLY A 23 6.14 -15.79 -10.20
N LEU A 24 5.87 -15.50 -8.93
CA LEU A 24 4.98 -16.29 -8.08
C LEU A 24 3.60 -15.67 -8.04
N ARG A 25 2.57 -16.52 -8.06
CA ARG A 25 1.19 -16.07 -7.89
C ARG A 25 1.03 -15.43 -6.52
N PHE A 26 0.44 -14.24 -6.49
CA PHE A 26 0.22 -13.48 -5.27
C PHE A 26 -1.24 -13.65 -4.85
N LEU A 27 -1.50 -14.28 -3.71
CA LEU A 27 -2.85 -14.47 -3.18
C LEU A 27 -3.07 -13.53 -1.98
N LYS A 28 -4.27 -13.61 -1.41
CA LYS A 28 -4.70 -12.74 -0.31
C LYS A 28 -3.87 -12.99 0.94
N GLU A 29 -3.51 -14.25 1.19
CA GLU A 29 -2.75 -14.69 2.37
C GLU A 29 -1.32 -14.11 2.37
N GLU A 30 -0.74 -13.88 1.19
CA GLU A 30 0.56 -13.24 1.04
C GLU A 30 0.51 -11.74 1.34
N VAL A 31 -0.62 -11.06 1.12
CA VAL A 31 -0.77 -9.62 1.44
C VAL A 31 -0.50 -9.36 2.93
N GLU A 32 -0.99 -10.24 3.81
CA GLU A 32 -0.80 -10.11 5.26
C GLU A 32 0.68 -10.26 5.67
N LYS A 33 1.47 -10.95 4.84
CA LYS A 33 2.89 -11.23 5.05
C LYS A 33 3.81 -10.29 4.27
N LEU A 34 3.26 -9.30 3.54
CA LEU A 34 4.02 -8.45 2.62
C LEU A 34 5.24 -7.80 3.29
N ASN A 35 5.08 -7.32 4.51
CA ASN A 35 6.17 -6.70 5.28
C ASN A 35 7.35 -7.63 5.59
N THR A 36 7.13 -8.95 5.55
CA THR A 36 8.18 -9.96 5.79
C THR A 36 8.81 -10.49 4.50
N MET A 37 8.11 -10.37 3.36
CA MET A 37 8.58 -10.84 2.06
C MET A 37 9.39 -9.78 1.30
N VAL A 38 9.16 -8.51 1.64
CA VAL A 38 9.70 -7.37 0.92
C VAL A 38 10.85 -6.76 1.70
N MET A 39 12.02 -6.71 1.07
CA MET A 39 13.20 -6.03 1.58
C MET A 39 13.29 -4.61 1.01
N LEU A 40 13.84 -3.70 1.81
CA LEU A 40 14.09 -2.32 1.37
C LEU A 40 15.17 -2.29 0.30
N ASP A 41 15.05 -1.33 -0.63
CA ASP A 41 16.02 -1.04 -1.70
C ASP A 41 16.26 -2.18 -2.70
N GLN A 42 15.46 -3.25 -2.64
CA GLN A 42 15.46 -4.34 -3.60
C GLN A 42 14.33 -4.17 -4.62
N PRO A 43 14.58 -4.26 -5.94
CA PRO A 43 13.52 -4.19 -6.93
C PRO A 43 12.69 -5.47 -6.94
N TYR A 44 11.37 -5.33 -7.07
CA TYR A 44 10.42 -6.41 -7.24
C TYR A 44 9.61 -6.20 -8.51
N GLU A 45 9.42 -7.26 -9.28
CA GLU A 45 8.53 -7.30 -10.44
C GLU A 45 7.12 -7.66 -9.97
N PHE A 46 6.13 -6.88 -10.40
CA PHE A 46 4.72 -7.18 -10.21
C PHE A 46 4.00 -7.28 -11.55
N ILE A 47 3.06 -8.22 -11.63
CA ILE A 47 2.08 -8.27 -12.72
C ILE A 47 0.73 -7.88 -12.11
N ILE A 48 0.14 -6.82 -12.65
CA ILE A 48 -1.13 -6.27 -12.22
C ILE A 48 -2.20 -6.42 -13.29
N THR A 49 -3.46 -6.52 -12.87
CA THR A 49 -4.63 -6.36 -13.72
C THR A 49 -5.14 -4.92 -13.62
N ARG A 50 -5.14 -4.21 -14.75
CA ARG A 50 -5.68 -2.86 -14.88
C ARG A 50 -6.70 -2.83 -16.01
N LEU A 51 -7.96 -2.54 -15.68
CA LEU A 51 -9.05 -2.47 -16.67
C LEU A 51 -9.11 -3.71 -17.58
N GLY A 52 -8.88 -4.90 -17.02
CA GLY A 52 -8.88 -6.18 -17.73
C GLY A 52 -7.61 -6.49 -18.55
N LYS A 53 -6.57 -5.66 -18.46
CA LYS A 53 -5.27 -5.89 -19.10
C LYS A 53 -4.21 -6.24 -18.07
N LEU A 54 -3.29 -7.13 -18.44
CA LEU A 54 -2.11 -7.41 -17.62
C LEU A 54 -1.01 -6.40 -17.95
N GLU A 55 -0.51 -5.74 -16.92
CA GLU A 55 0.61 -4.82 -17.01
C GLU A 55 1.72 -5.29 -16.08
N ARG A 56 2.96 -5.18 -16.55
CA ARG A 56 4.15 -5.43 -15.74
C ARG A 56 4.64 -4.10 -15.19
N ILE A 57 4.90 -4.06 -13.89
CA ILE A 57 5.51 -2.92 -13.22
C ILE A 57 6.68 -3.38 -12.37
N GLU A 58 7.67 -2.50 -12.20
CA GLU A 58 8.79 -2.70 -11.29
C GLU A 58 8.73 -1.66 -10.18
N MET A 59 8.89 -2.12 -8.94
CA MET A 59 8.86 -1.25 -7.77
C MET A 59 10.01 -1.59 -6.83
N THR A 60 10.71 -0.55 -6.38
CA THR A 60 11.68 -0.64 -5.29
C THR A 60 11.05 -0.08 -4.00
N PRO A 61 10.78 -0.92 -2.99
CA PRO A 61 10.29 -0.52 -1.69
C PRO A 61 11.31 0.38 -0.99
N ILE A 62 10.85 1.53 -0.49
CA ILE A 62 11.69 2.45 0.26
C ILE A 62 11.10 2.69 1.65
N LYS A 63 11.95 3.08 2.60
CA LYS A 63 11.50 3.51 3.91
C LYS A 63 10.81 4.87 3.79
N THR A 64 9.52 4.92 4.11
CA THR A 64 8.75 6.16 4.16
C THR A 64 8.50 6.60 5.61
N PRO A 65 8.25 7.91 5.85
CA PRO A 65 7.88 8.38 7.19
C PRO A 65 6.62 7.67 7.68
N ARG A 66 6.55 7.39 8.99
CA ARG A 66 5.33 6.83 9.59
C ARG A 66 4.18 7.82 9.37
N CYS A 67 3.08 7.34 8.81
CA CYS A 67 1.84 8.11 8.69
C CYS A 67 0.87 7.70 9.80
N LEU A 68 0.05 8.66 10.25
CA LEU A 68 -1.02 8.39 11.21
C LEU A 68 -2.05 7.48 10.52
N LYS A 69 -2.36 6.33 11.13
CA LYS A 69 -3.31 5.36 10.56
C LYS A 69 -4.74 5.89 10.61
N GLU A 70 -5.14 6.41 11.76
CA GLU A 70 -6.46 7.00 12.01
C GLU A 70 -6.41 7.86 13.27
N ILE A 71 -7.37 8.78 13.41
CA ILE A 71 -7.69 9.44 14.68
C ILE A 71 -8.99 8.81 15.17
N ALA A 72 -8.91 7.98 16.21
CA ALA A 72 -10.08 7.38 16.84
C ALA A 72 -10.53 8.23 18.02
N ILE A 73 -11.81 8.63 18.05
CA ILE A 73 -12.41 9.28 19.22
C ILE A 73 -12.83 8.18 20.20
N ILE A 74 -12.10 8.06 21.29
CA ILE A 74 -12.35 7.06 22.34
C ILE A 74 -13.60 7.44 23.17
N ASP A 75 -13.76 8.73 23.46
CA ASP A 75 -14.93 9.28 24.15
C ASP A 75 -15.48 10.47 23.37
N ARG A 76 -16.65 10.24 22.77
CA ARG A 76 -17.31 11.23 21.92
C ARG A 76 -17.84 12.43 22.73
N ALA A 77 -18.36 12.20 23.93
CA ALA A 77 -18.93 13.25 24.75
C ALA A 77 -17.83 14.21 25.28
N LEU A 78 -16.66 13.67 25.63
CA LEU A 78 -15.52 14.49 26.04
C LEU A 78 -14.92 15.27 24.86
N ALA A 79 -14.82 14.62 23.69
CA ALA A 79 -14.34 15.28 22.47
C ALA A 79 -15.25 16.47 22.10
N GLU A 80 -16.56 16.28 22.06
CA GLU A 80 -17.52 17.34 21.72
C GLU A 80 -17.50 18.52 22.73
N LYS A 81 -17.28 18.24 24.03
CA LYS A 81 -17.12 19.31 25.05
C LYS A 81 -15.82 20.10 24.89
N SER A 82 -14.75 19.45 24.43
CA SER A 82 -13.39 20.01 24.36
C SER A 82 -13.16 20.77 23.06
N PHE A 83 -13.73 20.28 21.96
CA PHE A 83 -13.73 20.90 20.64
C PHE A 83 -15.05 21.64 20.42
N LYS A 84 -15.31 22.69 21.21
CA LYS A 84 -16.38 23.64 20.90
C LYS A 84 -15.97 24.46 19.67
N PHE A 85 -16.73 24.35 18.58
CA PHE A 85 -16.73 25.31 17.47
C PHE A 85 -17.64 26.49 17.80
#